data_AF-A0A9D6TDQ5-F1
#
_entry.id   AF-A0A9D6TDQ5-F1
#
_cell.length_a   1.000
_cell.length_b   1.000
_cell.length_c   1.000
_cell.angle_alpha   90.00
_cell.angle_beta   90.00
_cell.angle_gamma   90.00
#
_symmetry.space_group_name_H-M   'P 1'
#
loop_
_entity.id
_entity.type
_entity.pdbx_description
1 polymer ?
#
loop_
_entity_poly.entity_id
_entity_poly.type
_entity_poly.pdbx_seq_one_letter_code
_entity_poly.pdbx_strand_id
1 'polypeptide(L)' 'MPKAVVVLKGGAELTADEVQAFCCERLVSFKVPKLVEFRAWLPKNASFKVLKRELKEPLNSSAPSPPGS' A
#
# COMPACT_ATOMS: atom_id res chain seq x y z
N MET A 1 -10.08 -3.39 -9.42
CA MET A 1 -9.42 -4.57 -8.81
C MET A 1 -8.91 -4.16 -7.43
N PRO A 2 -9.18 -4.90 -6.35
CA PRO A 2 -8.70 -4.56 -5.00
C PRO A 2 -7.17 -4.72 -4.92
N LYS A 3 -6.48 -3.65 -4.51
CA LYS A 3 -5.05 -3.62 -4.20
C LYS A 3 -4.88 -3.42 -2.70
N ALA A 4 -4.01 -4.20 -2.07
CA ALA A 4 -3.57 -3.98 -0.70
C ALA A 4 -2.16 -3.39 -0.69
N VAL A 5 -1.96 -2.34 0.10
CA VAL A 5 -0.63 -1.77 0.36
C VAL A 5 -0.32 -2.05 1.82
N VAL A 6 0.76 -2.78 2.07
CA VAL A 6 1.13 -3.27 3.40
C VAL A 6 2.48 -2.68 3.79
N VAL A 7 2.58 -2.21 5.03
CA VAL A 7 3.85 -1.77 5.62
C VAL A 7 4.15 -2.69 6.78
N LEU A 8 5.28 -3.36 6.71
CA LEU A 8 5.75 -4.25 7.77
C LEU A 8 6.32 -3.42 8.90
N LYS A 9 6.01 -3.83 10.13
CA LYS A 9 6.70 -3.30 11.30
C LYS A 9 8.11 -3.88 11.33
N GLY A 10 9.08 -3.13 11.84
CA GLY A 10 10.48 -3.59 11.89
C GLY A 10 10.59 -4.96 12.55
N GLY A 11 11.18 -5.92 11.84
CA GLY A 11 11.32 -7.31 12.28
C GLY A 11 10.14 -8.23 11.97
N ALA A 12 9.07 -7.75 11.33
CA ALA A 12 8.00 -8.60 10.82
C ALA A 12 8.30 -9.04 9.39
N GLU A 13 8.12 -10.33 9.12
CA GLU A 13 8.15 -10.93 7.79
C GLU A 13 6.72 -11.31 7.39
N LEU A 14 6.31 -10.93 6.19
CA LEU A 14 4.99 -11.28 5.67
C LEU A 14 5.06 -11.32 4.15
N THR A 15 4.41 -12.31 3.55
CA THR A 15 4.39 -12.48 2.09
C THR A 15 3.04 -12.13 1.49
N ALA A 16 3.02 -11.86 0.18
CA ALA A 16 1.78 -11.58 -0.54
C ALA A 16 0.81 -12.77 -0.50
N ASP A 17 1.33 -13.99 -0.44
CA ASP A 17 0.54 -15.22 -0.32
C ASP A 17 -0.15 -15.30 1.03
N GLU A 18 0.58 -15.08 2.12
CA GLU A 18 0.00 -15.06 3.47
C GLU A 18 -1.07 -13.99 3.65
N VAL A 19 -0.87 -12.80 3.07
CA VAL A 19 -1.89 -11.73 3.06
C VAL A 19 -3.14 -12.18 2.33
N GLN A 20 -2.99 -12.86 1.19
CA GLN A 20 -4.11 -13.37 0.40
C GLN A 20 -4.82 -14.52 1.10
N ALA A 21 -4.09 -15.49 1.67
CA ALA A 21 -4.64 -16.61 2.42
C ALA A 21 -5.46 -16.11 3.62
N PHE A 22 -4.88 -15.19 4.41
CA PHE A 22 -5.57 -14.55 5.54
C PHE A 22 -6.84 -13.81 5.09
N CYS A 23 -6.75 -13.06 3.99
CA CYS A 23 -7.91 -12.38 3.43
C CYS A 23 -8.94 -13.36 2.86
N CYS A 24 -8.54 -14.47 2.26
CA CYS A 24 -9.44 -15.45 1.67
C CYS A 24 -10.21 -16.25 2.73
N GLU A 25 -9.60 -16.48 3.90
CA GLU A 25 -10.26 -17.15 5.02
C GLU A 25 -11.30 -16.24 5.71
N ARG A 26 -11.08 -14.92 5.70
CA ARG A 26 -11.91 -13.93 6.42
C ARG A 26 -12.84 -13.11 5.53
N LEU A 27 -12.57 -13.05 4.23
CA LEU A 27 -13.30 -12.24 3.26
C LEU A 27 -13.83 -13.10 2.12
N VAL A 28 -14.93 -12.64 1.54
CA VAL A 28 -15.47 -13.15 0.27
C VAL A 28 -14.49 -12.93 -0.89
N SER A 29 -14.41 -13.88 -1.81
CA SER A 29 -13.37 -13.98 -2.85
C SER A 29 -13.17 -12.72 -3.72
N PHE A 30 -14.21 -11.89 -3.91
CA PHE A 30 -14.11 -10.65 -4.68
C PHE A 30 -13.46 -9.48 -3.90
N LYS A 31 -13.38 -9.56 -2.57
CA LYS A 31 -12.71 -8.58 -1.71
C LYS A 31 -11.25 -8.95 -1.42
N VAL A 32 -10.83 -10.16 -1.76
CA VAL A 32 -9.44 -10.61 -1.61
C VAL A 32 -8.57 -9.77 -2.55
N PRO A 33 -7.55 -9.05 -2.04
CA PRO A 33 -6.67 -8.25 -2.87
C PRO A 33 -5.84 -9.15 -3.78
N LYS A 34 -5.97 -8.96 -5.11
CA LYS A 34 -5.15 -9.69 -6.10
C LYS A 34 -3.74 -9.12 -6.25
N LEU A 35 -3.55 -7.87 -5.83
CA LEU A 35 -2.25 -7.23 -5.82
C LEU A 35 -1.92 -6.79 -4.40
N VAL A 36 -0.81 -7.29 -3.87
CA VAL A 36 -0.27 -6.93 -2.56
C VAL A 36 1.06 -6.23 -2.79
N GLU A 37 1.15 -4.97 -2.37
CA GLU A 37 2.33 -4.13 -2.53
C GLU A 37 2.93 -3.83 -1.16
N PHE A 38 4.16 -4.28 -0.93
CA PHE A 38 4.88 -4.00 0.30
C PHE A 38 5.64 -2.68 0.16
N ARG A 39 5.41 -1.74 1.06
CA ARG A 39 6.14 -0.47 1.12
C ARG A 39 6.86 -0.35 2.46
N ALA A 40 7.95 0.41 2.49
CA ALA A 40 8.63 0.75 3.74
C ALA A 40 7.80 1.76 4.58
N TRP A 41 6.98 2.58 3.93
CA TRP A 41 6.16 3.60 4.60
C TRP A 41 4.92 3.96 3.77
N LEU A 42 3.88 4.45 4.45
CA LEU A 42 2.68 5.00 3.80
C LEU A 42 2.79 6.53 3.73
N PRO A 43 2.45 7.15 2.59
CA PRO A 43 2.33 8.61 2.49
C PRO A 43 1.23 9.07 3.44
N LYS A 44 1.61 9.91 4.41
CA LYS A 44 0.71 10.48 5.41
C LYS A 44 0.78 11.99 5.31
N ASN A 45 -0.36 12.66 5.47
CA ASN A 45 -0.38 14.11 5.61
C ASN A 45 0.12 14.55 7.00
N ALA A 46 0.29 15.85 7.23
CA ALA A 46 0.68 16.45 8.51
C ALA A 46 -0.18 15.99 9.71
N SER A 47 -1.43 15.56 9.49
CA SER A 47 -2.31 14.97 10.50
C SER A 47 -2.19 13.45 10.64
N PHE A 48 -1.10 12.83 10.16
CA PHE A 48 -0.85 11.37 10.15
C PHE A 48 -1.88 10.51 9.38
N LYS A 49 -2.85 11.13 8.69
CA LYS A 49 -3.82 10.41 7.86
C LYS A 49 -3.17 9.91 6.58
N VAL A 50 -3.39 8.65 6.27
CA VAL A 50 -2.92 8.00 5.03
C VAL A 50 -3.57 8.66 3.81
N LEU A 51 -2.74 9.13 2.89
CA LEU A 51 -3.16 9.77 1.65
C LEU A 51 -3.46 8.71 0.59
N LYS A 52 -4.71 8.25 0.53
CA LYS A 52 -5.17 7.24 -0.44
C LYS A 52 -4.92 7.62 -1.91
N ARG A 53 -4.86 8.93 -2.21
CA ARG A 53 -4.56 9.44 -3.56
C ARG A 53 -3.15 9.03 -4.01
N GLU A 54 -2.15 9.23 -3.17
CA GLU A 54 -0.76 8.86 -3.44
C GLU A 54 -0.51 7.34 -3.40
N LEU A 55 -1.43 6.58 -2.82
CA LEU A 55 -1.41 5.11 -2.91
C LEU A 55 -1.94 4.58 -4.24
N LYS A 56 -2.75 5.36 -4.96
CA LYS A 56 -3.23 5.01 -6.30
C LYS A 56 -2.20 5.31 -7.38
N GLU A 57 -1.37 6.32 -7.16
CA GLU A 57 -0.28 6.62 -8.08
C GLU A 57 0.82 5.55 -7.97
N PRO A 58 1.33 5.04 -9.10
CA PRO A 58 2.52 4.22 -9.09
C PRO A 58 3.65 5.03 -8.46
N LEU A 59 4.55 4.36 -7.74
CA LEU A 59 5.70 4.93 -7.00
C LEU A 59 6.69 5.75 -7.87
N ASN A 60 6.35 6.07 -9.12
CA ASN A 60 7.15 6.75 -10.13
C ASN A 60 6.81 8.25 -10.34
N SER A 61 5.76 8.80 -9.72
CA SER A 61 5.42 10.23 -9.91
C SER A 61 5.85 11.12 -8.74
N SER A 62 7.14 11.15 -8.41
CA SER A 62 7.71 12.29 -7.70
C SER A 62 9.20 12.42 -7.99
N ALA A 63 9.53 12.96 -9.15
CA ALA A 63 10.56 13.98 -9.16
C ALA A 63 9.87 15.26 -8.65
N PRO A 64 10.29 15.86 -7.53
CA PRO A 64 9.85 17.22 -7.23
C PRO A 64 10.42 18.12 -8.33
N SER A 65 9.54 18.64 -9.18
CA SER A 65 9.89 19.78 -10.04
C SER A 65 10.36 20.90 -9.10
N PRO A 66 11.60 21.41 -9.22
CA PRO A 66 11.99 22.58 -8.44
C PRO A 66 11.05 23.73 -8.80
N PRO A 67 10.56 24.53 -7.83
CA PRO A 67 9.93 25.79 -8.16
C PRO A 67 11.01 26.69 -8.76
N GLY A 68 10.95 26.87 -10.07
CA GLY A 68 11.87 27.70 -10.84
C GLY A 68 11.11 28.53 -11.86
N SER A 69 10.52 29.62 -11.40
CA SER A 69 10.47 30.96 -12.02
C SER A 69 9.66 31.90 -11.13
#